data_AF-A0A2K3PMA3-F1
#
_entry.id   AF-A0A2K3PMA3-F1
#
_cell.length_a   1.000
_cell.length_b   1.000
_cell.length_c   1.000
_cell.angle_alpha   90.00
_cell.angle_beta   90.00
_cell.angle_gamma   90.00
#
_symmetry.space_group_name_H-M   'P 1'
#
loop_
_entity.id
_entity.type
_entity.pdbx_description
1 polymer ?
#
loop_
_entity_poly.entity_id
_entity_poly.type
_entity_poly.pdbx_seq_one_letter_code
_entity_poly.pdbx_strand_id
1 'polypeptide(L)'
;MKGSDGHWNEEPPPHEPIVAEDGTVHNLNEYFNISGSDAIADIRTSSVKDAVFSQKHGVVIKENQLEELFSHISLQQPHESN
;
A
#
# COMPACT_ATOMS: atom_id res chain seq x y z
N MET A 1 -4.99 18.45 0.92
CA MET A 1 -5.19 19.14 -0.38
C MET A 1 -5.79 20.54 -0.26
N LYS A 2 -6.26 20.97 0.92
CA LYS A 2 -6.54 22.40 1.14
C LYS A 2 -5.27 23.13 1.57
N GLY A 3 -5.10 24.35 1.10
CA GLY A 3 -4.08 25.28 1.55
C GLY A 3 -4.35 25.80 2.97
N SER A 4 -3.38 26.52 3.53
CA SER A 4 -3.50 27.14 4.86
C SER A 4 -4.61 28.21 4.93
N ASP A 5 -5.04 28.73 3.78
CA ASP A 5 -6.14 29.67 3.62
C ASP A 5 -7.52 28.98 3.51
N GLY A 6 -7.55 27.65 3.51
CA GLY A 6 -8.76 26.84 3.42
C GLY A 6 -9.27 26.58 2.01
N HIS A 7 -8.64 27.15 0.97
CA HIS A 7 -8.99 26.86 -0.42
C HIS A 7 -8.41 25.53 -0.88
N TRP A 8 -9.06 24.88 -1.85
CA TRP A 8 -8.54 23.67 -2.47
C TRP A 8 -7.39 24.01 -3.41
N ASN A 9 -6.29 23.25 -3.32
CA ASN A 9 -5.19 23.36 -4.26
C ASN A 9 -5.60 22.85 -5.66
N GLU A 10 -6.45 21.83 -5.68
CA GLU A 10 -7.06 21.23 -6.87
C GLU A 10 -8.48 20.76 -6.50
N GLU A 11 -9.41 20.78 -7.47
CA GLU A 11 -10.79 20.37 -7.23
C GLU A 11 -10.86 18.90 -6.79
N PRO A 12 -11.56 18.57 -5.69
CA PRO A 12 -11.66 17.19 -5.24
C PRO A 12 -12.46 16.36 -6.25
N PRO A 13 -12.25 15.03 -6.31
CA PRO A 13 -13.10 14.14 -7.07
C PRO A 13 -14.59 14.32 -6.72
N PRO A 14 -15.52 14.09 -7.66
CA PRO A 14 -16.95 14.37 -7.47
C PRO A 14 -17.69 13.35 -6.59
N HIS A 15 -16.96 12.45 -5.93
CA HIS A 15 -17.52 11.46 -5.01
C HIS A 15 -17.18 11.81 -3.56
N GLU A 16 -17.95 11.27 -2.62
CA GLU A 16 -17.67 11.44 -1.19
C GLU A 16 -16.26 10.92 -0.82
N PRO A 17 -15.63 11.48 0.23
CA PRO A 17 -14.35 10.99 0.72
C PRO A 17 -14.39 9.49 1.01
N ILE A 18 -13.31 8.80 0.65
CA ILE A 18 -13.14 7.39 1.00
C ILE A 18 -12.89 7.31 2.51
N VAL A 19 -13.71 6.52 3.21
CA VAL A 19 -13.61 6.28 4.65
C VAL A 19 -13.46 4.78 4.88
N ALA A 20 -12.53 4.40 5.77
CA ALA A 20 -12.32 2.99 6.11
C ALA A 20 -13.48 2.44 6.95
N GLU A 21 -13.79 1.16 6.77
CA GLU A 21 -14.85 0.47 7.54
C GLU A 21 -14.59 0.49 9.05
N ASP A 22 -13.31 0.45 9.44
CA ASP A 22 -12.87 0.52 10.84
C ASP A 22 -12.95 1.94 11.44
N GLY A 23 -13.43 2.93 10.68
CA GLY A 23 -13.58 4.32 11.09
C GLY A 23 -12.29 5.14 11.03
N THR A 24 -11.18 4.57 10.56
CA THR A 24 -9.93 5.32 10.37
C THR A 24 -10.12 6.38 9.29
N VAL A 25 -9.75 7.62 9.61
CA VAL A 25 -9.79 8.78 8.69
C VAL A 25 -8.42 9.43 8.59
N HIS A 26 -8.15 10.06 7.44
CA HIS A 26 -6.92 10.84 7.20
C HIS A 26 -5.60 10.04 7.29
N ASN A 27 -5.62 8.74 7.00
CA ASN A 27 -4.47 7.83 7.09
C ASN A 27 -3.58 7.79 5.83
N LEU A 28 -3.73 8.72 4.88
CA LEU A 28 -2.92 8.74 3.66
C LEU A 28 -1.40 8.70 3.95
N ASN A 29 -0.97 9.36 5.02
CA ASN A 29 0.43 9.35 5.44
C ASN A 29 0.97 7.96 5.80
N GLU A 30 0.13 7.02 6.20
CA GLU A 30 0.54 5.63 6.50
C GLU A 30 0.95 4.86 5.23
N TYR A 31 0.43 5.28 4.07
CA TYR A 31 0.77 4.70 2.76
C TYR A 31 1.87 5.48 2.03
N PHE A 32 1.93 6.79 2.27
CA PHE A 32 2.86 7.68 1.56
C PHE A 32 4.25 7.73 2.21
N ASN A 33 4.33 7.62 3.53
CA ASN A 33 5.62 7.68 4.22
C ASN A 33 6.39 6.38 4.01
N ILE A 34 7.47 6.46 3.23
CA ILE A 34 8.36 5.35 2.95
C ILE A 34 9.70 5.62 3.62
N SER A 35 10.16 4.68 4.44
CA SER A 35 11.51 4.70 5.01
C SER A 35 12.39 3.64 4.35
N GLY A 36 13.62 4.03 3.98
CA GLY A 36 14.61 3.09 3.48
C GLY A 36 15.03 2.04 4.52
N SER A 37 14.83 2.30 5.82
CA SER A 37 15.06 1.31 6.89
C SER A 37 14.10 0.13 6.83
N ASP A 38 12.92 0.34 6.27
CA ASP A 38 11.85 -0.65 6.24
C ASP A 38 11.90 -1.47 4.94
N ALA A 39 12.79 -1.08 4.02
CA ALA A 39 12.96 -1.75 2.74
C ALA A 39 13.54 -3.16 2.94
N ILE A 40 12.85 -4.15 2.37
CA ILE A 40 13.29 -5.54 2.38
C ILE A 40 14.68 -5.67 1.75
N ALA A 41 15.61 -6.29 2.48
CA ALA A 41 16.97 -6.50 2.00
C ALA A 41 17.03 -7.54 0.87
N ASP A 42 16.29 -8.64 1.01
CA ASP A 42 16.22 -9.75 0.05
C ASP A 42 14.78 -10.27 -0.10
N ILE A 43 14.23 -10.08 -1.30
CA ILE A 43 12.84 -10.43 -1.64
C ILE A 43 12.62 -11.95 -1.77
N ARG A 44 13.69 -12.72 -1.92
CA ARG A 44 13.64 -14.19 -2.07
C ARG A 44 13.34 -14.90 -0.75
N THR A 45 13.40 -14.16 0.36
CA THR A 45 13.08 -14.70 1.68
C THR A 45 11.62 -15.12 1.70
N SER A 46 11.33 -16.37 2.06
CA SER A 46 9.97 -16.92 2.06
C SER A 46 8.98 -16.10 2.89
N SER A 47 9.44 -15.43 3.95
CA SER A 47 8.63 -14.55 4.80
C SER A 47 8.10 -13.30 4.10
N VAL A 48 8.70 -12.88 2.99
CA VAL A 48 8.26 -11.68 2.25
C VAL A 48 6.90 -11.92 1.60
N LYS A 49 6.70 -13.12 1.03
CA LYS A 49 5.40 -13.49 0.44
C LYS A 49 4.29 -13.40 1.49
N ASP A 50 4.53 -13.95 2.68
CA ASP A 50 3.55 -13.91 3.77
C ASP A 50 3.34 -12.48 4.28
N ALA A 51 4.42 -11.69 4.38
CA ALA A 51 4.36 -10.29 4.82
C ALA A 51 3.52 -9.42 3.86
N VAL A 52 3.62 -9.62 2.55
CA VAL A 52 2.82 -8.88 1.55
C VAL A 52 1.32 -8.99 1.84
N PHE A 53 0.84 -10.16 2.29
CA PHE A 53 -0.59 -10.41 2.53
C PHE A 53 -1.03 -10.26 3.98
N SER A 54 -0.10 -10.32 4.93
CA SER A 54 -0.42 -10.25 6.37
C SER A 54 -0.20 -8.89 7.00
N GLN A 55 0.69 -8.06 6.44
CA GLN A 55 0.94 -6.72 6.95
C GLN A 55 -0.16 -5.75 6.52
N LYS A 56 -0.59 -4.88 7.45
CA LYS A 56 -1.69 -3.90 7.24
C LYS A 56 -1.51 -3.07 5.95
N HIS A 57 -0.29 -2.63 5.65
CA HIS A 57 0.04 -1.78 4.50
C HIS A 57 0.92 -2.47 3.47
N GLY A 58 1.13 -3.78 3.58
CA GLY A 58 2.09 -4.53 2.76
C GLY A 58 3.55 -4.32 3.20
N VAL A 59 4.46 -4.27 2.23
CA VAL A 59 5.91 -4.22 2.45
C VAL A 59 6.56 -3.09 1.65
N VAL A 60 7.67 -2.55 2.16
CA VAL A 60 8.52 -1.61 1.43
C VAL A 60 9.61 -2.42 0.69
N ILE A 61 9.78 -2.14 -0.59
CA ILE A 61 10.83 -2.76 -1.41
C ILE A 61 11.68 -1.68 -2.06
N LYS A 62 12.86 -2.08 -2.51
CA LYS A 62 13.72 -1.22 -3.34
C LYS A 62 13.19 -1.22 -4.77
N GLU A 63 13.46 -0.14 -5.50
CA GLU A 63 13.04 0.04 -6.90
C GLU A 63 13.45 -1.16 -7.79
N ASN A 64 14.65 -1.68 -7.59
CA ASN A 64 15.19 -2.80 -8.38
C ASN A 64 14.65 -4.19 -7.99
N GLN A 65 13.72 -4.28 -7.04
CA GLN A 65 13.16 -5.56 -6.57
C GLN A 65 11.72 -5.81 -7.08
N LEU A 66 11.11 -4.87 -7.80
CA LEU A 66 9.70 -4.97 -8.18
C LEU A 66 9.39 -6.18 -9.07
N GLU A 67 10.17 -6.37 -10.13
CA GLU A 67 9.99 -7.52 -11.04
C GLU A 67 10.21 -8.86 -10.33
N GLU A 68 11.23 -8.91 -9.47
CA GLU A 68 11.57 -10.09 -8.70
C GLU A 68 10.47 -10.44 -7.68
N LEU A 69 9.90 -9.45 -6.99
CA LEU A 69 8.74 -9.64 -6.12
C LEU A 69 7.61 -10.35 -6.87
N PHE A 70 7.20 -9.83 -8.03
CA PHE A 70 6.11 -10.42 -8.82
C PHE A 70 6.42 -11.83 -9.33
N SER A 71 7.68 -12.19 -9.52
CA SER A 71 8.06 -13.56 -9.85
C SER A 71 7.87 -14.56 -8.69
N HIS A 72 7.89 -14.07 -7.44
CA HIS A 72 7.80 -14.88 -6.23
C HIS A 72 6.42 -14.88 -5.57
N ILE A 73 5.63 -13.81 -5.73
CA ILE A 73 4.24 -13.79 -5.30
C ILE A 73 3.38 -14.49 -6.35
N SER A 74 3.15 -15.80 -6.19
CA SER A 74 2.09 -16.46 -6.96
C SER A 74 0.78 -15.74 -6.65
N LEU A 75 0.19 -15.06 -7.65
CA LEU A 75 -1.17 -14.54 -7.56
C LEU A 75 -2.09 -15.74 -7.30
N GLN A 76 -2.52 -15.88 -6.05
CA GLN A 76 -3.51 -16.88 -5.70
C GLN A 76 -4.79 -16.47 -6.42
N GLN A 77 -5.14 -17.20 -7.49
CA GLN A 77 -6.40 -17.00 -8.18
C GLN A 77 -7.52 -17.11 -7.12
N PRO A 78 -8.49 -16.18 -7.08
CA PRO A 78 -9.62 -16.32 -6.18
C PRO A 78 -10.28 -17.67 -6.49
N HIS A 79 -10.37 -18.53 -5.46
CA HIS A 79 -11.17 -19.74 -5.53
C HIS A 79 -12.62 -19.30 -5.78
N GLU A 80 -13.08 -19.36 -7.02
CA GLU A 80 -14.51 -19.35 -7.31
C GLU A 80 -15.09 -20.59 -6.64
N SER A 81 -15.74 -20.37 -5.50
CA SER A 81 -16.53 -21.39 -4.83
C SER A 81 -17.84 -21.47 -5.60
N ASN A 82 -18.05 -22.63 -6.25
CA ASN A 82 -19.27 -22.99 -6.97
C ASN A 82 -20.25 -23.67 -6.01
#